data_AF-A0A1G1DIK5-F1
#
_entry.id   AF-A0A1G1DIK5-F1
#
_cell.length_a   1.000
_cell.length_b   1.000
_cell.length_c   1.000
_cell.angle_alpha   90.00
_cell.angle_beta   90.00
_cell.angle_gamma   90.00
#
_symmetry.space_group_name_H-M   'P 1'
#
loop_
_entity.id
_entity.type
_entity.pdbx_description
1 polymer ?
#
loop_
_entity_poly.entity_id
_entity_poly.type
_entity_poly.pdbx_seq_one_letter_code
_entity_poly.pdbx_strand_id
1 'polypeptide(L)'
;DGPISVEAISMDAEGLIKEARELSKVNKNIVVKIPMTEEGLKAVKKVNQEGIHTNVTLVFSPTQAILAAKAGATYISPFVGRLDDISHIGMDIVGQIVTIYDNYDFSTEVIVASIRNPLHVVEAALLGADISTIPFNVIKQLVKHPLTDIGIEKFLSDWKKVPKKE
;
A
#
# COMPACT_ATOMS: atom_id res chain seq x y z
N ASP A 1 0.92 16.73 2.32
CA ASP A 1 -0.51 16.91 1.98
C ASP A 1 -1.31 15.64 1.73
N GLY A 2 -0.70 14.45 1.55
CA GLY A 2 -1.44 13.17 1.45
C GLY A 2 -1.56 12.39 2.77
N PRO A 3 -2.22 11.21 2.76
CA PRO A 3 -2.39 10.35 3.93
C PRO A 3 -1.07 9.90 4.57
N ILE A 4 -1.04 9.84 5.90
CA ILE A 4 0.12 9.41 6.69
C ILE A 4 -0.33 8.30 7.64
N SER A 5 0.07 7.06 7.33
CA SER A 5 -0.24 5.91 8.18
C SER A 5 0.66 5.85 9.42
N VAL A 6 0.10 5.87 10.62
CA VAL A 6 0.82 5.78 11.90
C VAL A 6 0.27 4.64 12.76
N GLU A 7 1.14 3.79 13.28
CA GLU A 7 0.79 2.54 13.94
C GLU A 7 0.42 2.71 15.41
N ALA A 8 -0.72 2.13 15.79
CA ALA A 8 -1.10 1.88 17.18
C ALA A 8 -0.41 0.61 17.68
N ILE A 9 -0.04 0.58 18.96
CA ILE A 9 0.82 -0.45 19.57
C ILE A 9 0.11 -1.26 20.66
N SER A 10 -1.06 -0.83 21.12
CA SER A 10 -1.88 -1.60 22.05
C SER A 10 -2.32 -2.95 21.47
N MET A 11 -2.60 -3.92 22.34
CA MET A 11 -2.96 -5.30 21.94
C MET A 11 -4.43 -5.64 22.16
N ASP A 12 -5.16 -4.84 22.94
CA ASP A 12 -6.60 -4.96 23.20
C ASP A 12 -7.39 -3.85 22.49
N ALA A 13 -8.69 -4.08 22.27
CA ALA A 13 -9.51 -3.14 21.52
C ALA A 13 -9.63 -1.76 22.21
N GLU A 14 -9.72 -1.70 23.53
CA GLU A 14 -9.88 -0.43 24.25
C GLU A 14 -8.63 0.44 24.12
N GLY A 15 -7.45 -0.15 24.29
CA GLY A 15 -6.16 0.50 24.07
C GLY A 15 -6.02 1.01 22.63
N LEU A 16 -6.32 0.17 21.64
CA LEU A 16 -6.27 0.54 20.22
C LEU A 16 -7.21 1.69 19.87
N ILE A 17 -8.44 1.68 20.40
CA ILE A 17 -9.42 2.77 20.21
C ILE A 17 -8.89 4.08 20.82
N LYS A 18 -8.34 4.02 22.02
CA LYS A 18 -7.78 5.19 22.71
C LYS A 18 -6.62 5.78 21.91
N GLU A 19 -5.68 4.95 21.48
CA GLU A 19 -4.54 5.38 20.66
C GLU A 19 -5.00 5.97 19.33
N ALA A 20 -5.95 5.34 18.65
CA ALA A 20 -6.49 5.84 17.39
C ALA A 20 -7.10 7.25 17.52
N ARG A 21 -7.83 7.51 18.61
CA ARG A 21 -8.40 8.83 18.92
C ARG A 21 -7.33 9.88 19.22
N GLU A 22 -6.25 9.51 19.89
CA GLU A 22 -5.17 10.46 20.15
C GLU A 22 -4.34 10.73 18.89
N LEU A 23 -4.00 9.69 18.12
CA LEU A 23 -3.24 9.82 16.88
C LEU A 23 -3.98 10.65 15.83
N SER A 24 -5.29 10.46 15.67
CA SER A 24 -6.10 11.21 14.70
C SER A 24 -6.18 12.71 14.98
N LYS A 25 -5.94 13.16 16.23
CA LYS A 25 -5.87 14.58 16.58
C LYS A 25 -4.59 15.28 16.10
N VAL A 26 -3.52 14.52 15.85
CA VAL A 26 -2.20 15.09 15.51
C VAL A 26 -2.25 15.82 14.16
N ASN A 27 -2.92 15.23 13.17
CA ASN A 27 -3.10 15.85 11.86
C ASN A 27 -4.28 15.20 11.13
N LYS A 28 -5.04 15.99 10.37
CA LYS A 28 -6.18 15.52 9.57
C LYS A 28 -5.86 14.42 8.55
N ASN A 29 -4.59 14.30 8.15
CA ASN A 29 -4.12 13.30 7.19
C ASN A 29 -3.70 11.98 7.86
N ILE A 30 -3.78 11.86 9.19
CA ILE A 30 -3.41 10.63 9.88
C ILE A 30 -4.42 9.54 9.55
N VAL A 31 -3.87 8.38 9.18
CA VAL A 31 -4.59 7.12 9.05
C VAL A 31 -4.02 6.19 10.12
N VAL A 32 -4.87 5.68 11.01
CA VAL A 32 -4.38 4.84 12.12
C VAL A 32 -4.16 3.43 11.62
N LYS A 33 -2.91 2.96 11.69
CA LYS A 33 -2.56 1.57 11.39
C LYS A 33 -2.93 0.67 12.56
N ILE A 34 -3.75 -0.34 12.27
CA ILE A 34 -4.23 -1.32 13.25
C ILE A 34 -3.88 -2.72 12.74
N PRO A 35 -3.25 -3.59 13.55
CA PRO A 35 -2.91 -4.94 13.10
C PRO A 35 -4.17 -5.80 12.87
N MET A 36 -4.09 -6.72 11.92
CA MET A 36 -5.11 -7.73 11.68
C MET A 36 -5.20 -8.72 12.86
N THR A 37 -6.08 -8.42 13.81
CA THR A 37 -6.44 -9.28 14.96
C THR A 37 -7.92 -9.13 15.28
N GLU A 38 -8.48 -10.02 16.12
CA GLU A 38 -9.88 -9.88 16.57
C GLU A 38 -10.11 -8.53 17.27
N GLU A 39 -9.22 -8.16 18.20
CA GLU A 39 -9.25 -6.89 18.91
C GLU A 39 -9.05 -5.70 17.97
N GLY A 40 -8.17 -5.84 16.97
CA GLY A 40 -7.97 -4.84 15.92
C GLY A 40 -9.24 -4.60 15.11
N LEU A 41 -9.96 -5.65 14.70
CA LEU A 41 -11.21 -5.53 13.97
C LEU A 41 -12.33 -4.88 14.81
N LYS A 42 -12.39 -5.19 16.12
CA LYS A 42 -13.30 -4.50 17.05
C LYS A 42 -12.99 -3.00 17.11
N ALA A 43 -11.71 -2.64 17.21
CA ALA A 43 -11.26 -1.25 17.22
C ALA A 43 -11.58 -0.53 15.92
N VAL A 44 -11.25 -1.13 14.76
CA VAL A 44 -11.56 -0.59 13.41
C VAL A 44 -13.04 -0.27 13.28
N LYS A 45 -13.92 -1.21 13.64
CA LYS A 45 -15.36 -1.01 13.58
C LYS A 45 -15.81 0.17 14.44
N LYS A 46 -15.24 0.31 15.65
CA LYS A 46 -15.61 1.38 16.57
C LYS A 46 -15.15 2.75 16.05
N VAL A 47 -13.89 2.89 15.65
CA VAL A 47 -13.33 4.19 15.25
C VAL A 47 -13.78 4.63 13.86
N ASN A 48 -14.13 3.69 12.98
CA ASN A 48 -14.76 4.01 11.70
C ASN A 48 -16.12 4.72 11.89
N GLN A 49 -16.92 4.30 12.89
CA GLN A 49 -18.17 5.00 13.24
C GLN A 49 -17.94 6.42 13.76
N GLU A 50 -16.72 6.72 14.19
CA GLU A 50 -16.29 8.05 14.67
C GLU A 50 -15.63 8.87 13.54
N GLY A 51 -15.59 8.34 12.31
CA GLY A 51 -14.99 8.99 11.15
C GLY A 51 -13.45 8.95 11.12
N ILE A 52 -12.83 8.09 11.94
CA ILE A 52 -11.38 7.94 11.97
C ILE A 52 -10.94 6.94 10.89
N HIS A 53 -10.11 7.42 9.97
CA HIS A 53 -9.55 6.57 8.92
C HIS A 53 -8.56 5.56 9.48
N THR A 54 -8.66 4.32 9.02
CA THR A 54 -7.83 3.20 9.47
C THR A 54 -7.19 2.46 8.32
N ASN A 55 -5.99 1.94 8.57
CA ASN A 55 -5.27 1.05 7.67
C ASN A 55 -5.00 -0.27 8.38
N VAL A 56 -5.70 -1.33 8.00
CA VAL A 56 -5.50 -2.64 8.62
C VAL A 56 -4.26 -3.30 8.04
N THR A 57 -3.23 -3.46 8.87
CA THR A 57 -1.89 -3.95 8.47
C THR A 57 -1.68 -5.41 8.87
N LEU A 58 -0.57 -6.01 8.44
CA LEU A 58 -0.25 -7.43 8.66
C LEU A 58 -1.32 -8.38 8.08
N VAL A 59 -1.83 -8.05 6.90
CA VAL A 59 -2.76 -8.91 6.15
C VAL A 59 -1.96 -9.87 5.27
N PHE A 60 -2.29 -11.16 5.35
CA PHE A 60 -1.60 -12.25 4.65
C PHE A 60 -2.56 -13.21 3.91
N SER A 61 -3.88 -12.98 3.99
CA SER A 61 -4.87 -13.77 3.27
C SER A 61 -6.05 -12.92 2.78
N PRO A 62 -6.78 -13.37 1.73
CA PRO A 62 -8.00 -12.71 1.29
C PRO A 62 -9.12 -12.75 2.34
N THR A 63 -9.17 -13.81 3.16
CA THR A 63 -10.17 -13.91 4.24
C THR A 63 -9.98 -12.84 5.30
N GLN A 64 -8.73 -12.50 5.63
CA GLN A 64 -8.40 -11.37 6.50
C GLN A 64 -8.81 -10.04 5.86
N ALA A 65 -8.54 -9.84 4.57
CA ALA A 65 -8.96 -8.65 3.84
C ALA A 65 -10.49 -8.45 3.89
N ILE A 66 -11.27 -9.50 3.64
CA ILE A 66 -12.75 -9.46 3.74
C ILE A 66 -13.18 -8.98 5.14
N LEU A 67 -12.58 -9.52 6.20
CA LEU A 67 -12.93 -9.12 7.56
C LEU A 67 -12.60 -7.65 7.85
N ALA A 68 -11.45 -7.16 7.38
CA ALA A 68 -11.07 -5.76 7.52
C ALA A 68 -12.04 -4.82 6.78
N ALA A 69 -12.37 -5.12 5.52
CA ALA A 69 -13.34 -4.33 4.76
C ALA A 69 -14.72 -4.32 5.44
N LYS A 70 -15.19 -5.48 5.90
CA LYS A 70 -16.47 -5.59 6.63
C LYS A 70 -16.47 -4.89 7.98
N ALA A 71 -15.31 -4.70 8.61
CA ALA A 71 -15.17 -3.87 9.81
C ALA A 71 -15.21 -2.37 9.49
N GLY A 72 -15.07 -1.98 8.22
CA GLY A 72 -15.06 -0.59 7.79
C GLY A 72 -13.66 0.02 7.73
N ALA A 73 -12.64 -0.78 7.46
CA ALA A 73 -11.31 -0.25 7.21
C ALA A 73 -11.32 0.72 6.02
N THR A 74 -10.59 1.84 6.12
CA THR A 74 -10.38 2.72 4.96
C THR A 74 -9.41 2.08 3.99
N TYR A 75 -8.34 1.49 4.52
CA TYR A 75 -7.32 0.78 3.74
C TYR A 75 -7.01 -0.58 4.35
N ILE A 76 -6.50 -1.48 3.53
CA ILE A 76 -5.79 -2.68 3.99
C ILE A 76 -4.38 -2.73 3.42
N SER A 77 -3.46 -3.35 4.15
CA SER A 77 -2.07 -3.53 3.72
C SER A 77 -1.68 -5.03 3.67
N PRO A 78 -1.90 -5.74 2.55
CA PRO A 78 -1.31 -7.05 2.30
C PRO A 78 0.22 -6.98 2.18
N PHE A 79 0.95 -7.86 2.86
CA PHE A 79 2.42 -7.84 2.91
C PHE A 79 3.05 -8.85 1.94
N VAL A 80 3.14 -8.46 0.66
CA VAL A 80 3.53 -9.38 -0.43
C VAL A 80 4.95 -9.92 -0.27
N GLY A 81 5.93 -9.04 0.01
CA GLY A 81 7.32 -9.46 0.13
C GLY A 81 7.62 -10.39 1.31
N ARG A 82 6.78 -10.38 2.36
CA ARG A 82 6.92 -11.33 3.47
C ARG A 82 6.36 -12.71 3.11
N LEU A 83 5.40 -12.78 2.19
CA LEU A 83 4.93 -14.05 1.63
C LEU A 83 5.99 -14.64 0.69
N ASP A 84 6.62 -13.80 -0.13
CA ASP A 84 7.73 -14.23 -1.00
C ASP A 84 8.89 -14.82 -0.19
N ASP A 85 9.23 -14.21 0.95
CA ASP A 85 10.28 -14.68 1.86
C ASP A 85 10.04 -16.12 2.37
N ILE A 86 8.79 -16.61 2.36
CA ILE A 86 8.41 -17.95 2.79
C ILE A 86 7.92 -18.84 1.64
N SER A 87 8.36 -18.56 0.40
CA SER A 87 8.08 -19.36 -0.80
C SER A 87 6.60 -19.39 -1.24
N HIS A 88 5.86 -18.32 -0.96
CA HIS A 88 4.56 -18.05 -1.58
C HIS A 88 4.70 -16.97 -2.66
N ILE A 89 3.80 -16.91 -3.63
CA ILE A 89 3.71 -15.77 -4.55
C ILE A 89 2.84 -14.71 -3.88
N GLY A 90 3.45 -13.68 -3.30
CA GLY A 90 2.73 -12.65 -2.55
C GLY A 90 1.72 -11.86 -3.37
N MET A 91 1.95 -11.70 -4.67
CA MET A 91 1.03 -10.98 -5.56
C MET A 91 -0.26 -11.74 -5.87
N ASP A 92 -0.30 -13.06 -5.70
CA ASP A 92 -1.53 -13.85 -5.87
C ASP A 92 -2.63 -13.40 -4.92
N ILE A 93 -2.28 -13.10 -3.66
CA ILE A 93 -3.28 -12.63 -2.69
C ILE A 93 -3.80 -11.24 -3.04
N VAL A 94 -2.98 -10.38 -3.67
CA VAL A 94 -3.42 -9.05 -4.11
C VAL A 94 -4.47 -9.19 -5.21
N GLY A 95 -4.21 -10.03 -6.22
CA GLY A 95 -5.16 -10.26 -7.31
C GLY A 95 -6.48 -10.85 -6.82
N GLN A 96 -6.42 -11.77 -5.86
CA GLN A 96 -7.62 -12.32 -5.21
C GLN A 96 -8.39 -11.25 -4.44
N ILE A 97 -7.69 -10.41 -3.66
CA ILE A 97 -8.31 -9.34 -2.87
C ILE A 97 -8.99 -8.31 -3.77
N VAL A 98 -8.32 -7.83 -4.82
CA VAL A 98 -8.91 -6.86 -5.76
C VAL A 98 -10.18 -7.44 -6.40
N THR A 99 -10.10 -8.69 -6.91
CA THR A 99 -11.27 -9.37 -7.47
C THR A 99 -12.43 -9.47 -6.48
N ILE A 100 -12.14 -9.80 -5.22
CA ILE A 100 -13.16 -9.88 -4.16
C ILE A 100 -13.76 -8.50 -3.88
N TYR A 101 -12.93 -7.46 -3.83
CA TYR A 101 -13.39 -6.11 -3.53
C TYR A 101 -14.29 -5.56 -4.63
N ASP A 102 -13.94 -5.81 -5.90
CA ASP A 102 -14.78 -5.49 -7.05
C ASP A 102 -16.12 -6.23 -7.00
N ASN A 103 -16.12 -7.53 -6.67
CA ASN A 103 -17.33 -8.34 -6.63
C ASN A 103 -18.36 -7.87 -5.58
N TYR A 104 -17.90 -7.28 -4.48
CA TYR A 104 -18.75 -6.85 -3.36
C TYR A 104 -18.88 -5.33 -3.24
N ASP A 105 -18.28 -4.57 -4.17
CA ASP A 105 -18.25 -3.10 -4.16
C ASP A 105 -17.74 -2.55 -2.82
N PHE A 106 -16.64 -3.13 -2.32
CA PHE A 106 -16.01 -2.64 -1.09
C PHE A 106 -15.32 -1.29 -1.36
N SER A 107 -15.65 -0.28 -0.55
CA SER A 107 -14.99 1.03 -0.60
C SER A 107 -13.60 1.05 0.06
N THR A 108 -13.13 -0.08 0.60
CA THR A 108 -11.82 -0.19 1.24
C THR A 108 -10.74 -0.27 0.15
N GLU A 109 -9.72 0.56 0.24
CA GLU A 109 -8.63 0.58 -0.74
C GLU A 109 -7.51 -0.41 -0.38
N VAL A 110 -6.90 -1.03 -1.39
CA VAL A 110 -5.81 -2.01 -1.27
C VAL A 110 -4.46 -1.30 -1.39
N ILE A 111 -3.72 -1.24 -0.28
CA ILE A 111 -2.34 -0.76 -0.24
C ILE A 111 -1.39 -1.96 -0.36
N VAL A 112 -0.84 -2.22 -1.54
CA VAL A 112 0.22 -3.23 -1.69
C VAL A 112 1.44 -2.80 -0.89
N ALA A 113 1.73 -3.56 0.17
CA ALA A 113 2.78 -3.27 1.14
C ALA A 113 3.84 -4.37 1.17
N SER A 114 4.96 -4.11 1.84
CA SER A 114 6.13 -4.98 1.79
C SER A 114 6.67 -5.18 0.36
N ILE A 115 6.59 -4.16 -0.49
CA ILE A 115 7.18 -4.16 -1.83
C ILE A 115 8.70 -4.27 -1.72
N ARG A 116 9.32 -5.19 -2.47
CA ARG A 116 10.77 -5.47 -2.45
C ARG A 116 11.50 -5.06 -3.71
N ASN A 117 10.81 -5.03 -4.85
CA ASN A 117 11.41 -4.86 -6.16
C ASN A 117 10.44 -4.13 -7.12
N PRO A 118 10.93 -3.66 -8.28
CA PRO A 118 10.09 -3.02 -9.31
C PRO A 118 8.97 -3.88 -9.87
N LEU A 119 9.12 -5.22 -9.92
CA LEU A 119 8.11 -6.10 -10.48
C LEU A 119 6.84 -6.12 -9.64
N HIS A 120 6.94 -6.08 -8.30
CA HIS A 120 5.76 -5.95 -7.45
C HIS A 120 4.95 -4.68 -7.76
N VAL A 121 5.64 -3.59 -8.14
CA VAL A 121 4.97 -2.32 -8.49
C VAL A 121 4.21 -2.46 -9.81
N VAL A 122 4.83 -3.09 -10.81
CA VAL A 122 4.20 -3.37 -12.11
C VAL A 122 3.01 -4.31 -11.94
N GLU A 123 3.18 -5.40 -11.19
CA GLU A 123 2.11 -6.38 -10.94
C GLU A 123 0.96 -5.76 -10.14
N ALA A 124 1.24 -4.95 -9.12
CA ALA A 124 0.22 -4.22 -8.38
C ALA A 124 -0.62 -3.31 -9.31
N ALA A 125 0.04 -2.59 -10.21
CA ALA A 125 -0.63 -1.73 -11.19
C ALA A 125 -1.46 -2.54 -12.21
N LEU A 126 -0.95 -3.66 -12.71
CA LEU A 126 -1.66 -4.54 -13.64
C LEU A 126 -2.89 -5.20 -13.01
N LEU A 127 -2.80 -5.54 -11.73
CA LEU A 127 -3.89 -6.12 -10.95
C LEU A 127 -4.95 -5.09 -10.54
N GLY A 128 -4.70 -3.79 -10.72
CA GLY A 128 -5.64 -2.73 -10.36
C GLY A 128 -5.68 -2.42 -8.86
N ALA A 129 -4.60 -2.68 -8.12
CA ALA A 129 -4.54 -2.25 -6.72
C ALA A 129 -4.52 -0.71 -6.61
N ASP A 130 -5.22 -0.17 -5.61
CA ASP A 130 -5.43 1.28 -5.48
C ASP A 130 -4.13 2.03 -5.17
N ILE A 131 -3.30 1.47 -4.28
CA ILE A 131 -2.12 2.15 -3.74
C ILE A 131 -0.95 1.17 -3.62
N SER A 132 0.27 1.66 -3.83
CA SER A 132 1.51 0.95 -3.51
C SER A 132 2.35 1.75 -2.53
N THR A 133 2.74 1.16 -1.40
CA THR A 133 3.69 1.78 -0.46
C THR A 133 5.09 1.23 -0.70
N ILE A 134 5.96 2.07 -1.29
CA ILE A 134 7.20 1.64 -1.93
C ILE A 134 8.40 2.17 -1.13
N PRO A 135 9.36 1.31 -0.74
CA PRO A 135 10.64 1.75 -0.19
C PRO A 135 11.41 2.67 -1.15
N PHE A 136 12.09 3.69 -0.62
CA PHE A 136 12.75 4.72 -1.44
C PHE A 136 13.81 4.15 -2.41
N ASN A 137 14.51 3.09 -2.03
CA ASN A 137 15.47 2.41 -2.91
C ASN A 137 14.79 1.80 -4.14
N VAL A 138 13.59 1.22 -4.00
CA VAL A 138 12.81 0.68 -5.12
C VAL A 138 12.31 1.81 -6.00
N ILE A 139 11.84 2.93 -5.44
CA ILE A 139 11.44 4.13 -6.22
C ILE A 139 12.59 4.59 -7.13
N LYS A 140 13.82 4.65 -6.60
CA LYS A 140 15.00 4.99 -7.40
C LYS A 140 15.32 4.00 -8.52
N GLN A 141 14.88 2.75 -8.41
CA GLN A 141 15.04 1.74 -9.45
C GLN A 141 14.00 1.91 -10.56
N LEU A 142 12.78 2.37 -10.25
CA LEU A 142 11.67 2.49 -11.22
C LEU A 142 12.00 3.40 -12.41
N VAL A 143 12.82 4.43 -12.20
CA VAL A 143 13.21 5.39 -13.25
C VAL A 143 14.39 4.93 -14.11
N LYS A 144 14.98 3.76 -13.82
CA LYS A 144 16.19 3.29 -14.49
C LYS A 144 15.87 2.24 -15.54
N HIS A 145 16.45 2.40 -16.72
CA HIS A 145 16.47 1.35 -17.74
C HIS A 145 17.70 1.55 -18.64
N PRO A 146 18.54 0.51 -18.88
CA PRO A 146 19.80 0.67 -19.61
C PRO A 146 19.60 1.19 -21.04
N LEU A 147 18.50 0.80 -21.71
CA LEU A 147 18.19 1.33 -23.05
C LEU A 147 17.79 2.81 -23.03
N THR A 148 17.28 3.33 -21.90
CA THR A 148 17.00 4.76 -21.74
C THR A 148 18.31 5.54 -21.71
N ASP A 149 19.29 5.08 -20.93
CA ASP A 149 20.61 5.71 -20.83
C ASP A 149 21.32 5.70 -22.21
N ILE A 150 21.35 4.54 -22.87
CA ILE A 150 21.91 4.38 -24.23
C ILE A 150 21.19 5.31 -25.23
N GLY A 151 19.87 5.42 -25.13
CA GLY A 151 19.06 6.30 -25.98
C GLY A 151 19.43 7.78 -25.80
N ILE A 152 19.55 8.23 -24.55
CA ILE A 152 19.95 9.61 -24.21
C ILE A 152 21.35 9.91 -24.74
N GLU A 153 22.31 9.01 -24.53
CA GLU A 153 23.68 9.17 -25.04
C GLU A 153 23.71 9.30 -26.56
N LYS A 154 22.94 8.47 -27.26
CA LYS A 154 22.82 8.54 -28.71
C LYS A 154 22.22 9.87 -29.17
N PHE A 155 21.13 10.34 -28.55
CA PHE A 155 20.53 11.63 -28.87
C PHE A 155 21.50 12.79 -28.68
N LEU A 156 22.26 12.81 -27.58
CA LEU A 156 23.26 13.84 -27.31
C LEU A 156 24.42 13.79 -28.31
N SER A 157 24.83 12.59 -28.73
CA SER A 157 25.86 12.41 -29.76
C SER A 157 25.42 12.94 -31.12
N ASP A 158 24.18 12.64 -31.52
CA ASP A 158 23.63 13.11 -32.79
C ASP A 158 23.36 14.62 -32.79
N TRP A 159 22.92 15.19 -31.67
CA TRP A 159 22.74 16.64 -31.52
C TRP A 159 24.04 17.43 -31.74
N LYS A 160 25.19 16.92 -31.28
CA LYS A 160 26.50 17.56 -31.48
C LYS A 160 26.91 17.65 -32.96
N LYS A 161 26.33 16.82 -33.83
CA LYS A 161 26.60 16.82 -35.28
C LYS A 161 25.73 17.81 -36.05
N VAL A 162 24.70 18.38 -35.41
CA VAL A 162 23.84 19.39 -36.04
C VAL A 162 24.66 20.66 -36.30
N PRO A 163 24.73 21.16 -37.55
CA PRO A 163 25.45 22.39 -37.85
C PRO A 163 24.86 23.57 -37.08
N LYS A 164 25.70 24.35 -36.42
CA LYS A 164 25.27 25.63 -35.83
C LYS A 164 25.11 26.63 -36.95
N LYS A 165 23.96 27.30 -37.04
CA LYS A 165 23.81 28.49 -37.91
C LYS A 165 24.78 29.56 -37.40
N GLU A 166 25.62 30.05 -38.31
CA GLU A 166 26.43 31.27 -38.12
C GLU A 166 25.54 32.50 -37.92
#